data_AF-A0AAV4ZGD4-F1
#
_entry.id   AF-A0AAV4ZGD4-F1
#
_cell.length_a   1.000
_cell.length_b   1.000
_cell.length_c   1.000
_cell.angle_alpha   90.00
_cell.angle_beta   90.00
_cell.angle_gamma   90.00
#
_symmetry.space_group_name_H-M   'P 1'
#
loop_
_entity.id
_entity.type
_entity.pdbx_description
1 polymer ?
#
loop_
_entity_poly.entity_id
_entity_poly.type
_entity_poly.pdbx_seq_one_letter_code
_entity_poly.pdbx_strand_id
1 'polypeptide(L)'
;MRAVSTTVMLPEATSDTLALIKAALLGVAKTWREPGERPWRYSKAGVITTDLMRLEDSPRALIGQMDRERSGPLMAGIDACNARWGAGAVVPARAGVLEKRDWSTKFEMRTPRYTTQVSELPVALA
;
A
#
# COMPACT_ATOMS: atom_id res chain seq x y z
N MET A 1 -16.56 -3.28 -20.13
CA MET A 1 -15.30 -2.86 -19.48
C MET A 1 -14.65 -4.12 -18.90
N ARG A 2 -13.47 -4.54 -19.38
CA ARG A 2 -12.80 -5.74 -18.83
C ARG A 2 -11.99 -5.33 -17.61
N ALA A 3 -12.24 -5.97 -16.48
CA ALA A 3 -11.37 -5.89 -15.31
C ALA A 3 -10.23 -6.91 -15.45
N VAL A 4 -9.04 -6.55 -14.97
CA VAL A 4 -7.91 -7.46 -14.83
C VAL A 4 -7.42 -7.32 -13.39
N SER A 5 -7.14 -8.44 -12.75
CA SER A 5 -6.61 -8.50 -11.39
C SER A 5 -5.54 -9.57 -11.30
N THR A 6 -4.58 -9.39 -10.40
CA THR A 6 -3.58 -10.39 -10.06
C THR A 6 -3.23 -10.28 -8.58
N THR A 7 -2.72 -11.36 -8.01
CA THR A 7 -2.23 -11.41 -6.64
C THR A 7 -0.72 -11.57 -6.66
N VAL A 8 -0.04 -10.78 -5.83
CA VAL A 8 1.40 -10.88 -5.60
C VAL A 8 1.60 -11.31 -4.15
N MET A 9 2.20 -12.48 -3.97
CA MET A 9 2.52 -12.99 -2.64
C MET A 9 3.80 -12.32 -2.14
N LEU A 10 3.76 -11.85 -0.90
CA LEU A 10 4.93 -11.40 -0.17
C LEU A 10 5.44 -12.57 0.69
N PRO A 11 6.77 -12.72 0.84
CA PRO A 11 7.35 -13.79 1.64
C PRO A 11 7.01 -13.64 3.13
N GLU A 12 6.76 -12.40 3.58
CA GLU A 12 6.44 -12.04 4.96
C GLU A 12 5.42 -10.90 4.97
N ALA A 13 4.66 -10.75 6.06
CA ALA A 13 3.84 -9.57 6.26
C ALA A 13 4.74 -8.34 6.43
N THR A 14 4.33 -7.20 5.86
CA THR A 14 5.14 -5.98 5.87
C THR A 14 4.25 -4.74 5.80
N SER A 15 4.68 -3.68 6.46
CA SER A 15 4.18 -2.32 6.30
C SER A 15 5.17 -1.42 5.55
N ASP A 16 6.23 -1.98 4.97
CA ASP A 16 7.23 -1.22 4.22
C ASP A 16 6.64 -0.70 2.91
N THR A 17 6.48 0.62 2.82
CA THR A 17 5.91 1.28 1.65
C THR A 17 6.71 0.98 0.37
N LEU A 18 8.04 0.87 0.46
CA LEU A 18 8.89 0.60 -0.71
C LEU A 18 8.71 -0.85 -1.20
N ALA A 19 8.60 -1.81 -0.28
CA ALA A 19 8.30 -3.19 -0.62
C ALA A 19 6.92 -3.33 -1.26
N LEU A 20 5.91 -2.65 -0.70
CA LEU A 20 4.55 -2.65 -1.23
C LEU A 20 4.47 -2.01 -2.61
N ILE A 21 5.18 -0.90 -2.86
CA ILE A 21 5.27 -0.29 -4.19
C ILE A 21 5.88 -1.27 -5.19
N LYS A 22 6.96 -1.96 -4.81
CA LYS A 22 7.60 -2.96 -5.68
C LYS A 22 6.65 -4.11 -6.03
N ALA A 23 5.91 -4.62 -5.06
CA ALA A 23 4.92 -5.68 -5.27
C ALA A 23 3.76 -5.21 -6.16
N ALA A 24 3.25 -3.99 -5.94
CA ALA A 24 2.21 -3.41 -6.78
C ALA A 24 2.68 -3.26 -8.24
N LEU A 25 3.91 -2.78 -8.47
CA LEU A 25 4.49 -2.67 -9.80
C LEU A 25 4.65 -4.03 -10.48
N LEU A 26 5.03 -5.07 -9.74
CA LEU A 26 5.05 -6.44 -10.27
C LEU A 26 3.65 -6.91 -10.69
N GLY A 27 2.63 -6.59 -9.90
CA GLY A 27 1.23 -6.89 -10.24
C GLY A 27 0.77 -6.16 -11.50
N VAL A 28 1.11 -4.87 -11.61
CA VAL A 28 0.86 -4.08 -12.83
C VAL A 28 1.58 -4.72 -14.02
N ALA A 29 2.87 -5.05 -13.92
CA ALA A 29 3.61 -5.66 -15.03
C ALA A 29 2.98 -6.97 -15.54
N LYS A 30 2.40 -7.79 -14.64
CA LYS A 30 1.70 -9.03 -15.01
C LYS A 30 0.36 -8.82 -15.70
N THR A 31 -0.30 -7.69 -15.44
CA THR A 31 -1.67 -7.41 -15.89
C THR A 31 -1.75 -6.37 -16.98
N TRP A 32 -0.69 -5.56 -17.12
CA TRP A 32 -0.55 -4.53 -18.12
C TRP A 32 -0.55 -5.15 -19.51
N ARG A 33 -1.28 -4.52 -20.41
CA ARG A 33 -1.35 -4.91 -21.81
C ARG A 33 -0.82 -3.75 -22.60
N GLU A 34 0.22 -4.01 -23.37
CA GLU A 34 0.76 -3.02 -24.31
C GLU A 34 -0.38 -2.50 -25.21
N PRO A 35 -0.42 -1.19 -25.48
CA PRO A 35 -1.35 -0.65 -26.45
C PRO A 35 -1.08 -1.29 -27.83
N GLY A 36 -2.05 -2.07 -28.33
CA GLY A 36 -2.03 -2.62 -29.69
C GLY A 36 -3.05 -1.92 -30.59
N GLU A 37 -3.45 -2.58 -31.68
CA GLU A 37 -4.46 -2.08 -32.63
C GLU A 37 -5.79 -1.68 -31.96
N ARG A 38 -6.13 -2.29 -30.82
CA ARG A 38 -7.16 -1.80 -29.91
C ARG A 38 -6.52 -1.28 -28.62
N PRO A 39 -6.62 0.03 -28.32
CA PRO A 39 -6.06 0.59 -27.10
C PRO A 39 -6.88 0.12 -25.88
N TRP A 40 -6.22 -0.55 -24.94
CA TRP A 40 -6.79 -0.85 -23.64
C TRP A 40 -6.78 0.43 -22.80
N ARG A 41 -7.96 0.87 -22.34
CA ARG A 41 -8.10 2.03 -21.47
C ARG A 41 -8.36 1.56 -20.05
N TYR A 42 -7.36 1.67 -19.18
CA TYR A 42 -7.53 1.51 -17.74
C TYR A 42 -8.12 2.81 -17.17
N SER A 43 -9.30 2.72 -16.56
CA SER A 43 -9.98 3.88 -15.94
C SER A 43 -9.73 4.00 -14.44
N LYS A 44 -9.42 2.87 -13.78
CA LYS A 44 -9.21 2.79 -12.33
C LYS A 44 -8.22 1.66 -12.01
N ALA A 45 -7.44 1.86 -10.97
CA ALA A 45 -6.62 0.83 -10.34
C ALA A 45 -6.87 0.85 -8.83
N GLY A 46 -6.59 -0.28 -8.17
CA GLY A 46 -6.70 -0.43 -6.72
C GLY A 46 -5.77 -1.52 -6.23
N VAL A 47 -5.34 -1.41 -4.98
CA VAL A 47 -4.58 -2.44 -4.28
C VAL A 47 -5.44 -2.94 -3.13
N ILE A 48 -5.54 -4.26 -3.00
CA ILE A 48 -6.21 -4.92 -1.89
C ILE A 48 -5.15 -5.68 -1.11
N THR A 49 -5.00 -5.37 0.17
CA THR A 49 -4.14 -6.09 1.11
C THR A 49 -4.96 -7.17 1.79
N THR A 50 -4.59 -8.43 1.62
CA THR A 50 -5.19 -9.57 2.33
C THR A 50 -4.27 -10.02 3.46
N ASP A 51 -4.77 -10.89 4.34
CA ASP A 51 -3.96 -11.56 5.37
C ASP A 51 -3.26 -10.59 6.33
N LEU A 52 -3.97 -9.52 6.72
CA LEU A 52 -3.48 -8.53 7.67
C LEU A 52 -3.24 -9.18 9.03
N MET A 53 -2.03 -9.01 9.56
CA MET A 53 -1.63 -9.49 10.86
C MET A 53 -0.66 -8.53 11.52
N ARG A 54 -0.42 -8.72 12.82
CA ARG A 54 0.62 -7.99 13.54
C ARG A 54 1.99 -8.39 13.00
N LEU A 55 2.90 -7.43 12.87
CA LEU A 55 4.22 -7.68 12.28
C LEU A 55 5.06 -8.65 13.13
N GLU A 56 4.89 -8.59 14.44
CA GLU A 56 5.47 -9.50 15.43
C GLU A 56 5.00 -10.95 15.30
N ASP A 57 3.77 -11.16 14.82
CA ASP A 57 3.20 -12.50 14.61
C ASP A 57 3.55 -13.05 13.22
N SER A 58 4.10 -12.21 12.33
CA SER A 58 4.45 -12.64 10.97
C SER A 58 5.66 -13.57 10.97
N PRO A 59 5.52 -14.80 10.44
CA PRO A 59 6.64 -15.72 10.26
C PRO A 59 7.76 -15.07 9.45
N ARG A 60 9.01 -15.46 9.75
CA ARG A 60 10.19 -15.06 8.95
C ARG A 60 10.36 -16.07 7.83
N ALA A 61 10.56 -15.58 6.62
CA ALA A 61 10.75 -16.44 5.47
C ALA A 61 12.16 -17.01 5.46
N LEU A 62 12.29 -18.31 5.22
CA LEU A 62 13.59 -18.97 5.09
C LEU A 62 14.34 -18.50 3.82
N ILE A 63 13.60 -18.17 2.76
CA ILE A 63 14.14 -17.71 1.48
C ILE A 63 13.46 -16.39 1.12
N GLY A 64 14.25 -15.39 0.69
CA GLY A 64 13.72 -14.07 0.33
C GLY A 64 13.28 -13.25 1.55
N GLN A 65 13.91 -13.49 2.71
CA GLN A 65 13.62 -12.80 3.95
C GLN A 65 13.67 -11.28 3.77
N MET A 66 12.70 -10.58 4.37
CA MET A 66 12.69 -9.13 4.36
C MET A 66 13.59 -8.57 5.47
N ASP A 67 14.22 -7.42 5.21
CA ASP A 67 15.07 -6.71 6.17
C ASP A 67 14.20 -5.83 7.09
N ARG A 68 13.51 -6.47 8.04
CA ARG A 68 12.63 -5.79 9.00
C ARG A 68 13.39 -4.82 9.91
N GLU A 69 14.64 -5.12 10.24
CA GLU A 69 15.48 -4.34 11.14
C GLU A 69 15.85 -2.98 10.53
N ARG A 70 16.08 -2.95 9.21
CA ARG A 70 16.24 -1.70 8.48
C ARG A 70 14.92 -1.02 8.18
N SER A 71 13.91 -1.80 7.79
CA SER A 71 12.61 -1.27 7.35
C SER A 71 11.85 -0.53 8.45
N GLY A 72 11.81 -1.07 9.66
CA GLY A 72 11.09 -0.49 10.80
C GLY A 72 11.53 0.95 11.11
N PRO A 73 12.82 1.20 11.41
CA PRO A 73 13.33 2.55 11.65
C PRO A 73 13.14 3.50 10.46
N LEU A 74 13.26 2.99 9.22
CA LEU A 74 13.04 3.80 8.02
C LEU A 74 11.59 4.27 7.93
N MET A 75 10.62 3.36 8.07
CA MET A 75 9.20 3.71 8.02
C MET A 75 8.84 4.65 9.18
N ALA A 76 9.33 4.38 10.39
CA ALA A 76 9.14 5.27 11.54
C ALA A 76 9.72 6.68 11.31
N GLY A 77 10.88 6.78 10.64
CA GLY A 77 11.48 8.06 10.26
C GLY A 77 10.63 8.82 9.25
N ILE A 78 10.12 8.13 8.21
CA ILE A 78 9.20 8.73 7.23
C ILE A 78 7.92 9.23 7.92
N ASP A 79 7.34 8.44 8.82
CA ASP A 79 6.13 8.80 9.55
C ASP A 79 6.37 10.00 10.48
N ALA A 80 7.50 10.02 11.20
CA ALA A 80 7.88 11.15 12.04
C ALA A 80 8.05 12.43 11.22
N CYS A 81 8.63 12.34 10.03
CA CYS A 81 8.72 13.47 9.11
C CYS A 81 7.34 13.98 8.70
N ASN A 82 6.46 13.08 8.27
CA ASN A 82 5.10 13.43 7.85
C ASN A 82 4.25 13.98 9.02
N ALA A 83 4.45 13.50 10.24
CA ALA A 83 3.78 14.03 11.42
C ALA A 83 4.23 15.47 11.75
N ARG A 84 5.53 15.77 11.56
CA ARG A 84 6.11 17.08 11.88
C ARG A 84 5.85 18.14 10.80
N TRP A 85 5.99 17.77 9.53
CA TRP A 85 5.95 18.72 8.40
C TRP A 85 4.67 18.65 7.57
N GLY A 86 3.73 17.78 7.96
CA GLY A 86 2.46 17.60 7.27
C GLY A 86 2.43 16.33 6.42
N ALA A 87 1.22 15.82 6.20
CA ALA A 87 1.02 14.59 5.46
C ALA A 87 1.55 14.71 4.02
N GLY A 88 2.47 13.82 3.64
CA GLY A 88 3.08 13.82 2.31
C GLY A 88 4.30 14.74 2.18
N ALA A 89 4.81 15.32 3.27
CA ALA A 89 6.09 16.04 3.27
C ALA A 89 7.26 15.16 2.82
N VAL A 90 7.24 13.88 3.20
CA VAL A 90 8.17 12.86 2.71
C VAL A 90 7.38 11.73 2.04
N VAL A 91 7.66 11.54 0.76
CA VAL A 91 7.04 10.49 -0.06
C VAL A 91 8.10 9.68 -0.80
N PRO A 92 7.85 8.39 -1.07
CA PRO A 92 8.69 7.64 -2.00
C PRO A 92 8.74 8.37 -3.35
N ALA A 93 9.93 8.53 -3.94
CA ALA A 93 10.08 9.21 -5.24
C ALA A 93 9.19 8.58 -6.33
N ARG A 94 8.95 7.26 -6.25
CA ARG A 94 8.08 6.51 -7.16
C ARG A 94 6.59 6.93 -7.08
N ALA A 95 6.16 7.53 -5.97
CA ALA A 95 4.82 8.09 -5.81
C ALA A 95 4.66 9.48 -6.45
N GLY A 96 5.73 10.04 -7.01
CA GLY A 96 5.77 11.39 -7.59
C GLY A 96 5.95 12.47 -6.52
N VAL A 97 6.84 13.43 -6.83
CA VAL A 97 7.21 14.59 -5.99
C VAL A 97 6.51 15.89 -6.42
N LEU A 98 5.42 15.79 -7.19
CA LEU A 98 4.69 16.96 -7.66
C LEU A 98 4.05 17.71 -6.48
N GLU A 99 4.30 19.02 -6.39
CA GLU A 99 3.70 19.91 -5.38
C GLU A 99 2.16 19.86 -5.41
N LYS A 100 1.58 19.60 -6.59
CA LYS A 100 0.14 19.46 -6.78
C LYS A 100 -0.15 18.20 -7.57
N ARG A 101 -0.83 17.24 -6.95
CA ARG A 101 -1.27 16.00 -7.63
C ARG A 101 -2.60 16.25 -8.34
N ASP A 102 -2.64 16.06 -9.65
CA ASP A 102 -3.88 16.15 -10.45
C ASP A 102 -4.87 15.02 -10.15
N TRP A 103 -4.39 13.96 -9.50
CA TRP A 103 -5.19 12.82 -9.09
C TRP A 103 -4.74 12.36 -7.71
N SER A 104 -5.70 11.96 -6.86
CA SER A 104 -5.42 11.36 -5.56
C SER A 104 -6.22 10.07 -5.39
N THR A 105 -5.66 9.15 -4.61
CA THR A 105 -6.40 7.96 -4.18
C THR A 105 -7.57 8.38 -3.32
N LYS A 106 -8.78 7.98 -3.72
CA LYS A 106 -10.01 8.23 -2.97
C LYS A 106 -10.32 7.04 -2.06
N PHE A 107 -10.50 7.32 -0.77
CA PHE A 107 -10.83 6.34 0.27
C PHE A 107 -12.33 6.39 0.66
N GLU A 108 -13.21 6.69 -0.29
CA GLU A 108 -14.65 6.89 -0.04
C GLU A 108 -15.36 5.61 0.47
N MET A 109 -14.78 4.44 0.23
CA MET A 109 -15.30 3.12 0.67
C MET A 109 -14.45 2.49 1.78
N ARG A 110 -13.57 3.25 2.44
CA ARG A 110 -12.73 2.73 3.53
C ARG A 110 -13.62 2.49 4.75
N THR A 111 -13.67 1.25 5.23
CA THR A 111 -14.31 0.94 6.52
C THR A 111 -13.60 1.67 7.66
N PRO A 112 -14.27 1.97 8.78
CA PRO A 112 -13.58 2.50 9.94
C PRO A 112 -12.49 1.53 10.42
N ARG A 113 -11.45 2.09 11.02
CA ARG A 113 -10.21 1.47 11.47
C ARG A 113 -10.42 0.74 12.80
N TYR A 114 -11.38 -0.18 12.82
CA TYR A 114 -11.79 -0.89 14.04
C TYR A 114 -10.63 -1.57 14.78
N THR A 115 -9.58 -1.99 14.06
CA THR A 115 -8.43 -2.69 14.65
C THR A 115 -7.27 -1.78 15.05
N THR A 116 -7.23 -0.53 14.55
CA THR A 116 -6.07 0.36 14.73
C THR A 116 -6.43 1.72 15.33
N GLN A 117 -7.72 2.05 15.46
CA GLN A 117 -8.17 3.29 16.06
C GLN A 117 -9.41 3.06 16.94
N VAL A 118 -9.18 3.11 18.25
CA VAL A 118 -10.23 2.87 19.28
C VAL A 118 -11.41 3.82 19.11
N SER A 119 -11.17 5.08 18.75
CA SER A 119 -12.25 6.06 18.54
C SER A 119 -13.14 5.80 17.32
N GLU A 120 -12.75 4.85 16.46
CA GLU A 120 -13.56 4.42 15.31
C GLU A 120 -14.37 3.14 15.61
N LEU A 121 -14.30 2.59 16.82
CA LEU A 121 -15.13 1.45 17.25
C LEU A 121 -16.61 1.86 17.41
N PRO A 122 -17.56 1.00 17.01
CA PRO A 122 -18.98 1.27 17.24
C PRO A 122 -19.29 1.28 18.74
N VAL A 123 -20.07 2.27 19.19
CA VAL A 123 -20.57 2.35 20.56
C VAL A 123 -21.82 1.48 20.68
N ALA A 124 -21.78 0.47 21.54
CA ALA A 124 -22.98 -0.31 21.87
C ALA A 124 -23.89 0.55 22.75
N LEU A 125 -25.12 0.80 22.28
CA LEU A 125 -26.19 1.37 23.09
C LEU A 125 -27.06 0.21 23.60
N ALA A 126 -27.34 0.22 24.90
CA ALA A 126 -28.23 -0.74 25.55
C ALA A 126 -29.71 -0.34 25.38
#